data_AF-S5UYQ8-F1
#
_entry.id   AF-S5UYQ8-F1
#
_cell.length_a   1.000
_cell.length_b   1.000
_cell.length_c   1.000
_cell.angle_alpha   90.00
_cell.angle_beta   90.00
_cell.angle_gamma   90.00
#
_symmetry.space_group_name_H-M   'P 1'
#
loop_
_entity.id
_entity.type
_entity.pdbx_description
1 polymer ?
#
loop_
_entity_poly.entity_id
_entity_poly.type
_entity_poly.pdbx_seq_one_letter_code
_entity_poly.pdbx_strand_id
1 'polypeptide(L)'
;MTDMPELHTRLLADVIALGSPYPLVLTGGYAVRAHRLVNRPSQDLDVATENPAPMADIAATLRAGLEARGWKVHALETAPLSARFTVSDPAIGQECEVDILKEIFWRPVAQSPYGPVLAEEDVIGTKVRATAANLGAKASTPSGTAAGWRAPANS
;
A
#
# COMPACT_ATOMS: atom_id res chain seq x y z
N MET A 1 -8.99 -16.16 -17.48
CA MET A 1 -8.78 -15.01 -16.56
C MET A 1 -7.74 -15.48 -15.58
N THR A 2 -6.52 -14.93 -15.61
CA THR A 2 -5.47 -15.43 -14.71
C THR A 2 -5.86 -15.04 -13.29
N ASP A 3 -6.27 -16.01 -12.48
CA ASP A 3 -6.75 -15.77 -11.12
C ASP A 3 -5.67 -15.08 -10.27
N MET A 4 -6.11 -14.29 -9.30
CA MET A 4 -5.24 -13.79 -8.24
C MET A 4 -4.53 -15.00 -7.59
N PRO A 5 -3.19 -14.98 -7.41
CA PRO A 5 -2.47 -16.08 -6.77
C PRO A 5 -3.10 -16.44 -5.43
N GLU A 6 -3.09 -17.73 -5.07
CA GLU A 6 -3.76 -18.23 -3.88
C GLU A 6 -3.37 -17.48 -2.60
N LEU A 7 -2.07 -17.17 -2.45
CA LEU A 7 -1.54 -16.34 -1.37
C LEU A 7 -2.27 -15.00 -1.28
N HIS A 8 -2.37 -14.28 -2.39
CA HIS A 8 -2.98 -12.95 -2.43
C HIS A 8 -4.49 -13.04 -2.17
N THR A 9 -5.14 -14.10 -2.65
CA THR A 9 -6.58 -14.32 -2.43
C THR A 9 -6.87 -14.55 -0.94
N ARG A 10 -6.12 -15.44 -0.29
CA ARG A 10 -6.24 -15.71 1.15
C ARG A 10 -5.93 -14.45 1.97
N LEU A 11 -4.83 -13.77 1.64
CA LEU A 11 -4.40 -12.57 2.34
C LEU A 11 -5.40 -11.42 2.19
N LEU A 12 -5.95 -11.20 0.98
CA LEU A 12 -6.97 -10.18 0.75
C LEU A 12 -8.24 -10.46 1.56
N ALA A 13 -8.72 -11.71 1.57
CA ALA A 13 -9.88 -12.09 2.38
C ALA A 13 -9.63 -11.78 3.87
N ASP A 14 -8.43 -12.08 4.37
CA ASP A 14 -8.06 -11.80 5.74
C ASP A 14 -7.98 -10.31 6.06
N VAL A 15 -7.34 -9.52 5.18
CA VAL A 15 -7.21 -8.06 5.30
C VAL A 15 -8.58 -7.39 5.31
N ILE A 16 -9.48 -7.75 4.39
CA ILE A 16 -10.84 -7.18 4.34
C ILE A 16 -11.62 -7.52 5.61
N ALA A 17 -11.54 -8.77 6.09
CA ALA A 17 -12.23 -9.18 7.30
C ALA A 17 -11.72 -8.47 8.55
N LEU A 18 -10.39 -8.38 8.72
CA LEU A 18 -9.76 -7.70 9.87
C LEU A 18 -9.96 -6.18 9.81
N GLY A 19 -10.01 -5.63 8.60
CA GLY A 19 -10.27 -4.23 8.33
C GLY A 19 -11.72 -3.82 8.46
N SER A 20 -12.66 -4.70 8.83
CA SER A 20 -14.09 -4.33 8.95
C SER A 20 -14.36 -3.09 9.84
N PRO A 21 -13.63 -2.81 10.94
CA PRO A 21 -13.76 -1.55 11.69
C PRO A 21 -13.29 -0.31 10.91
N TYR A 22 -12.48 -0.50 9.87
CA TYR A 22 -11.89 0.51 9.00
C TYR A 22 -12.16 0.15 7.54
N PRO A 23 -13.41 0.24 7.04
CA PRO A 23 -13.80 -0.33 5.74
C PRO A 23 -12.72 -0.17 4.66
N LEU A 24 -12.13 -1.31 4.29
CA LEU A 24 -11.03 -1.40 3.32
C LEU A 24 -11.60 -1.82 1.97
N VAL A 25 -11.10 -1.20 0.91
CA VAL A 25 -11.47 -1.54 -0.48
C VAL A 25 -10.22 -1.78 -1.30
N LEU A 26 -10.28 -2.71 -2.23
CA LEU A 26 -9.17 -3.02 -3.13
C LEU A 26 -8.83 -1.82 -4.02
N THR A 27 -7.55 -1.51 -4.18
CA THR A 27 -7.05 -0.47 -5.09
C THR A 27 -5.89 -1.02 -5.91
N GLY A 28 -5.17 -0.12 -6.58
CA GLY A 28 -3.88 -0.40 -7.16
C GLY A 28 -3.91 -1.48 -8.25
N GLY A 29 -2.90 -2.34 -8.31
CA GLY A 29 -2.71 -3.24 -9.46
C GLY A 29 -3.87 -4.23 -9.66
N TYR A 30 -4.44 -4.77 -8.57
CA TYR A 30 -5.61 -5.64 -8.67
C TYR A 30 -6.90 -4.91 -9.01
N ALA A 31 -7.07 -3.66 -8.58
CA ALA A 31 -8.21 -2.84 -9.00
C ALA A 31 -8.15 -2.49 -10.49
N VAL A 32 -6.97 -2.15 -11.01
CA VAL A 32 -6.74 -1.95 -12.46
C VAL A 32 -7.13 -3.20 -13.25
N ARG A 33 -6.85 -4.40 -12.72
CA ARG A 33 -7.26 -5.67 -13.33
C ARG A 33 -8.76 -5.95 -13.21
N ALA A 34 -9.36 -5.61 -12.07
CA ALA A 34 -10.81 -5.75 -11.85
C ALA A 34 -11.60 -4.92 -12.89
N HIS A 35 -11.09 -3.73 -13.22
CA HIS A 35 -11.63 -2.86 -14.26
C HIS A 35 -11.12 -3.16 -15.68
N ARG A 36 -10.38 -4.27 -15.87
CA ARG A 36 -9.86 -4.73 -17.17
C ARG A 36 -8.98 -3.72 -17.92
N LEU A 37 -8.33 -2.81 -17.19
CA LEU A 37 -7.45 -1.79 -17.76
C LEU A 37 -6.08 -2.36 -18.20
N VAL A 38 -5.58 -3.40 -17.51
CA VAL A 38 -4.33 -4.11 -17.88
C VAL A 38 -4.44 -5.61 -17.60
N ASN A 39 -3.59 -6.42 -18.26
CA ASN A 39 -3.46 -7.86 -18.03
C ASN A 39 -2.01 -8.28 -17.72
N ARG A 40 -1.42 -7.70 -16.67
CA ARG A 40 -0.14 -8.14 -16.09
C ARG A 40 -0.34 -8.58 -14.63
N PRO A 41 0.46 -9.52 -14.11
CA PRO A 41 0.41 -9.90 -12.69
C PRO A 41 0.69 -8.69 -11.77
N SER A 42 -0.04 -8.59 -10.65
CA SER A 42 0.33 -7.69 -9.53
C SER A 42 1.22 -8.47 -8.57
N GLN A 43 2.21 -7.81 -7.98
CA GLN A 43 3.13 -8.41 -6.99
C GLN A 43 2.79 -7.99 -5.56
N ASP A 44 1.92 -6.99 -5.44
CA ASP A 44 1.51 -6.27 -4.24
C ASP A 44 0.00 -6.37 -4.04
N LEU A 45 -0.43 -6.18 -2.80
CA LEU A 45 -1.83 -6.05 -2.42
C LEU A 45 -2.10 -4.63 -1.91
N ASP A 46 -2.80 -3.83 -2.71
CA ASP A 46 -3.13 -2.46 -2.35
C ASP A 46 -4.58 -2.37 -1.84
N VAL A 47 -4.80 -1.79 -0.66
CA VAL A 47 -6.12 -1.44 -0.13
C VAL A 47 -6.22 0.04 0.24
N ALA A 48 -7.42 0.60 0.15
CA ALA A 48 -7.71 2.00 0.46
C ALA A 48 -8.82 2.12 1.50
N THR A 49 -8.83 3.22 2.25
CA THR A 49 -9.88 3.55 3.21
C THR A 49 -10.10 5.06 3.36
N GLU A 50 -11.36 5.46 3.51
CA GLU A 50 -11.77 6.82 3.91
C GLU A 50 -11.88 6.98 5.44
N ASN A 51 -11.71 5.90 6.21
CA ASN A 51 -11.89 5.95 7.65
C ASN A 51 -10.92 6.98 8.28
N PRO A 52 -11.34 7.85 9.21
CA PRO A 52 -10.49 8.90 9.75
C PRO A 52 -9.48 8.44 10.81
N ALA A 53 -9.53 7.18 11.26
CA ALA A 53 -8.63 6.65 12.29
C ALA A 53 -7.15 6.81 11.89
N PRO A 54 -6.24 7.05 12.85
CA PRO A 54 -4.80 7.13 12.59
C PRO A 54 -4.29 5.90 11.84
N MET A 55 -3.41 6.11 10.85
CA MET A 55 -2.89 5.00 10.05
C MET A 55 -2.13 3.97 10.91
N ALA A 56 -1.47 4.42 11.98
CA ALA A 56 -0.81 3.54 12.95
C ALA A 56 -1.79 2.56 13.62
N ASP A 57 -3.00 3.00 13.96
CA ASP A 57 -4.01 2.16 14.61
C ASP A 57 -4.59 1.11 13.66
N ILE A 58 -4.84 1.52 12.41
CA ILE A 58 -5.30 0.62 11.35
C ILE A 58 -4.23 -0.45 11.08
N ALA A 59 -2.99 -0.04 10.88
CA ALA A 59 -1.88 -0.93 10.60
C ALA A 59 -1.59 -1.88 11.77
N ALA A 60 -1.66 -1.39 13.01
CA ALA A 60 -1.51 -2.22 14.21
C ALA A 60 -2.62 -3.26 14.34
N THR A 61 -3.87 -2.88 14.04
CA THR A 61 -5.03 -3.80 14.06
C THR A 61 -4.86 -4.91 13.03
N LEU A 62 -4.49 -4.56 11.79
CA LEU A 62 -4.28 -5.54 10.73
C LEU A 62 -3.10 -6.45 11.05
N ARG A 63 -1.97 -5.90 11.50
CA ARG A 63 -0.81 -6.69 11.91
C ARG A 63 -1.17 -7.71 12.98
N ALA A 64 -1.78 -7.27 14.08
CA ALA A 64 -2.15 -8.15 15.19
C ALA A 64 -3.14 -9.24 14.74
N GLY A 65 -4.12 -8.87 13.90
CA GLY A 65 -5.09 -9.81 13.36
C GLY A 65 -4.48 -10.84 12.41
N LEU A 66 -3.56 -10.42 11.55
CA LEU A 66 -2.84 -11.30 10.61
C LEU A 66 -1.93 -12.26 11.38
N GLU A 67 -1.17 -11.75 12.36
CA GLU A 67 -0.33 -12.58 13.24
C GLU A 67 -1.16 -13.61 14.02
N ALA A 68 -2.35 -13.23 14.51
CA ALA A 68 -3.27 -14.14 15.17
C ALA A 68 -3.85 -15.23 14.24
N ARG A 69 -3.89 -14.98 12.93
CA ARG A 69 -4.25 -15.98 11.90
C ARG A 69 -3.07 -16.80 11.39
N GLY A 70 -1.89 -16.62 11.99
CA GLY A 70 -0.69 -17.40 11.67
C GLY A 70 0.16 -16.83 10.54
N TRP A 71 -0.17 -15.64 10.04
CA TRP A 71 0.70 -14.93 9.11
C TRP A 71 1.93 -14.38 9.83
N LYS A 72 3.05 -14.29 9.11
CA LYS A 72 4.22 -13.55 9.59
C LYS A 72 4.22 -12.17 8.97
N VAL A 73 4.24 -11.13 9.81
CA VAL A 73 4.24 -9.73 9.37
C VAL A 73 5.58 -9.08 9.73
N HIS A 74 6.22 -8.47 8.73
CA HIS A 74 7.53 -7.84 8.87
C HIS A 74 7.57 -6.48 8.16
N ALA A 75 8.64 -5.70 8.42
CA ALA A 75 8.91 -4.41 7.77
C ALA A 75 7.71 -3.44 7.80
N LEU A 76 7.06 -3.30 8.97
CA LEU A 76 5.95 -2.37 9.12
C LEU A 76 6.47 -0.92 9.09
N GLU A 77 6.13 -0.21 8.02
CA GLU A 77 6.35 1.21 7.84
C GLU A 77 5.01 1.96 7.88
N THR A 78 4.96 3.06 8.63
CA THR A 78 3.74 3.87 8.76
C THR A 78 4.04 5.34 8.56
N ALA A 79 3.25 5.98 7.71
CA ALA A 79 3.16 7.41 7.51
C ALA A 79 1.70 7.87 7.77
N PRO A 80 1.42 9.18 7.88
CA PRO A 80 0.07 9.66 8.17
C PRO A 80 -1.01 9.18 7.17
N LEU A 81 -0.64 9.01 5.89
CA LEU A 81 -1.57 8.65 4.81
C LEU A 81 -1.35 7.24 4.25
N SER A 82 -0.32 6.53 4.70
CA SER A 82 -0.01 5.20 4.17
C SER A 82 0.63 4.30 5.21
N ALA A 83 0.40 3.00 5.10
CA ALA A 83 1.17 2.00 5.79
C ALA A 83 1.54 0.89 4.82
N ARG A 84 2.68 0.26 5.08
CA ARG A 84 3.21 -0.84 4.30
C ARG A 84 3.75 -1.91 5.23
N PHE A 85 3.52 -3.16 4.90
CA PHE A 85 4.20 -4.28 5.54
C PHE A 85 4.30 -5.47 4.58
N THR A 86 5.29 -6.32 4.83
CA THR A 86 5.43 -7.59 4.11
C THR A 86 4.78 -8.70 4.93
N VAL A 87 3.92 -9.48 4.28
CA VAL A 87 3.29 -10.66 4.87
C VAL A 87 3.86 -11.91 4.22
N SER A 88 4.30 -12.87 5.02
CA SER A 88 4.74 -14.18 4.53
C SER A 88 3.85 -15.32 5.02
N ASP A 89 3.56 -16.26 4.11
CA ASP A 89 2.93 -17.53 4.46
C ASP A 89 4.01 -18.47 5.01
N PRO A 90 3.99 -18.83 6.31
CA PRO A 90 5.01 -19.68 6.90
C PRO A 90 5.03 -21.10 6.34
N ALA A 91 3.95 -21.58 5.70
CA ALA A 91 3.86 -22.93 5.15
C ALA A 91 4.58 -23.07 3.81
N ILE A 92 4.56 -22.03 2.98
CA ILE A 92 5.10 -22.06 1.61
C ILE A 92 6.28 -21.08 1.39
N GLY A 93 6.55 -20.20 2.35
CA GLY A 93 7.65 -19.22 2.30
C GLY A 93 7.47 -18.11 1.26
N GLN A 94 6.27 -17.96 0.69
CA GLN A 94 5.96 -16.87 -0.23
C GLN A 94 5.63 -15.60 0.55
N GLU A 95 5.98 -14.46 -0.03
CA GLU A 95 5.77 -13.14 0.55
C GLU A 95 4.89 -12.27 -0.34
N CYS A 96 4.14 -11.36 0.27
CA CYS A 96 3.33 -10.36 -0.40
C CYS A 96 3.46 -9.04 0.35
N GLU A 97 3.79 -7.97 -0.38
CA GLU A 97 3.71 -6.60 0.14
C GLU A 97 2.25 -6.17 0.22
N VAL A 98 1.85 -5.59 1.35
CA VAL A 98 0.52 -5.03 1.56
C VAL A 98 0.64 -3.53 1.81
N ASP A 99 -0.02 -2.75 0.97
CA ASP A 99 -0.11 -1.30 1.07
C ASP A 99 -1.51 -0.88 1.49
N ILE A 100 -1.58 0.02 2.47
CA ILE A 100 -2.82 0.63 2.95
C ILE A 100 -2.73 2.12 2.69
N LEU A 101 -3.73 2.67 2.02
CA LEU A 101 -3.77 4.08 1.60
C LEU A 101 -4.98 4.80 2.20
N LYS A 102 -4.76 6.01 2.70
CA LYS A 102 -5.83 6.99 2.90
C LYS A 102 -6.19 7.59 1.56
N GLU A 103 -7.45 7.47 1.19
CA GLU A 103 -7.97 8.02 -0.05
C GLU A 103 -9.33 8.65 0.18
N ILE A 104 -9.74 9.52 -0.74
CA ILE A 104 -11.12 10.03 -0.85
C ILE A 104 -11.77 9.27 -2.00
N PHE A 105 -12.96 8.71 -1.76
CA PHE A 105 -13.70 7.94 -2.76
C PHE A 105 -14.69 8.89 -3.45
N TRP A 106 -14.29 9.43 -4.60
CA TRP A 106 -15.13 10.38 -5.35
C TRP A 106 -16.35 9.70 -5.98
N ARG A 107 -16.28 8.37 -6.13
CA ARG A 107 -17.35 7.54 -6.63
C ARG A 107 -17.74 6.46 -5.63
N PRO A 108 -18.98 5.94 -5.72
CA PRO A 108 -19.38 4.78 -4.94
C PRO A 108 -18.43 3.60 -5.16
N VAL A 109 -18.13 2.87 -4.09
CA VAL A 109 -17.32 1.64 -4.12
C VAL A 109 -17.97 0.63 -5.07
N ALA A 110 -17.20 0.10 -6.01
CA ALA A 110 -17.64 -0.92 -6.93
C ALA A 110 -17.48 -2.33 -6.33
N GLN A 111 -18.19 -3.30 -6.91
CA GLN A 111 -18.03 -4.72 -6.57
C GLN A 111 -17.22 -5.43 -7.65
N SER A 112 -16.33 -6.33 -7.25
CA SER A 112 -15.54 -7.15 -8.15
C SER A 112 -15.51 -8.61 -7.69
N PRO A 113 -15.04 -9.55 -8.54
CA PRO A 113 -14.79 -10.92 -8.11
C PRO A 113 -13.82 -11.05 -6.93
N TYR A 114 -13.00 -10.02 -6.66
CA TYR A 114 -12.06 -9.97 -5.53
C TYR A 114 -12.64 -9.29 -4.28
N GLY A 115 -13.90 -8.83 -4.33
CA GLY A 115 -14.55 -8.06 -3.28
C GLY A 115 -14.71 -6.56 -3.60
N PRO A 116 -14.99 -5.72 -2.58
CA PRO A 116 -15.12 -4.27 -2.73
C PRO A 116 -13.86 -3.65 -3.34
N VAL A 117 -14.02 -2.81 -4.36
CA VAL A 117 -12.92 -2.19 -5.11
C VAL A 117 -13.21 -0.72 -5.35
N LEU A 118 -12.17 0.13 -5.34
CA LEU A 118 -12.31 1.52 -5.78
C LEU A 118 -12.90 1.59 -7.18
N ALA A 119 -13.73 2.60 -7.44
CA ALA A 119 -14.21 2.87 -8.79
C ALA A 119 -13.04 3.14 -9.74
N GLU A 120 -13.23 2.81 -11.03
CA GLU A 120 -12.19 2.93 -12.04
C GLU A 120 -11.54 4.32 -12.07
N GLU A 121 -12.36 5.37 -12.01
CA GLU A 121 -11.88 6.76 -12.04
C GLU A 121 -10.97 7.10 -10.84
N ASP A 122 -11.29 6.55 -9.66
CA ASP A 122 -10.53 6.76 -8.43
C ASP A 122 -9.21 5.97 -8.43
N VAL A 123 -9.20 4.77 -9.02
CA VAL A 123 -7.98 3.95 -9.20
C VAL A 123 -6.98 4.65 -10.12
N ILE A 124 -7.45 5.33 -11.18
CA ILE A 124 -6.58 6.13 -12.06
C ILE A 124 -5.96 7.28 -11.25
N GLY A 125 -6.75 7.95 -10.41
CA GLY A 125 -6.29 9.05 -9.55
C GLY A 125 -5.18 8.64 -8.58
N THR A 126 -5.27 7.45 -7.98
CA THR A 126 -4.27 6.95 -7.00
C THR A 126 -2.91 6.67 -7.67
N LYS A 127 -2.90 6.05 -8.87
CA LYS A 127 -1.65 5.76 -9.60
C LYS A 127 -0.92 7.02 -10.07
N VAL A 128 -1.65 8.07 -10.45
CA VAL A 128 -1.06 9.37 -10.80
C VAL A 128 -0.37 10.00 -9.58
N ARG A 129 -1.03 9.98 -8.41
CA ARG A 129 -0.46 10.55 -7.17
C ARG A 129 0.75 9.76 -6.66
N ALA A 130 0.72 8.42 -6.70
CA ALA A 130 1.88 7.60 -6.32
C ALA A 130 3.11 7.90 -7.20
N THR A 131 2.90 8.15 -8.49
CA THR A 131 3.97 8.56 -9.40
C THR A 131 4.51 9.96 -9.06
N ALA A 132 3.64 10.91 -8.73
CA ALA A 132 4.05 12.25 -8.31
C ALA A 132 4.79 12.26 -6.95
N ALA A 133 4.34 11.47 -5.98
CA ALA A 133 4.99 11.33 -4.67
C ALA A 133 6.42 10.77 -4.80
N ASN A 134 6.62 9.77 -5.67
CA ASN A 134 7.94 9.20 -5.96
C ASN A 134 8.91 10.19 -6.63
N LEU A 135 8.40 11.14 -7.43
CA LEU A 135 9.22 12.23 -7.99
C LEU A 135 9.61 13.26 -6.91
N GLY A 136 8.74 13.53 -5.94
CA GLY A 136 9.05 14.40 -4.80
C GLY A 136 10.10 13.82 -3.85
N ALA A 137 10.05 12.52 -3.57
CA ALA A 137 11.04 11.85 -2.71
C ALA A 137 12.47 11.92 -3.29
N LYS A 138 12.63 11.77 -4.62
CA LYS A 138 13.93 11.87 -5.30
C LYS A 138 14.53 13.28 -5.32
N ALA A 139 13.72 14.32 -5.11
CA ALA A 139 14.17 15.72 -5.17
C ALA A 139 14.76 16.25 -3.84
N SER A 140 14.84 15.42 -2.79
CA SER A 140 15.21 15.86 -1.44
C SER A 140 16.66 15.51 -1.00
N THR A 141 17.57 15.25 -1.93
CA THR A 141 19.02 15.14 -1.61
C THR A 141 19.73 16.48 -1.86
N PRO A 142 19.94 17.36 -0.85
CA PRO A 142 20.88 18.45 -1.01
C PRO A 142 22.30 17.88 -0.94
N SER A 143 22.94 17.75 -2.09
CA SER A 143 24.39 17.62 -2.21
C SER A 143 25.01 18.94 -1.76
N GLY A 144 25.65 18.94 -0.60
CA GLY A 144 26.24 20.14 -0.01
C GLY A 144 27.37 19.83 0.96
N THR A 145 28.40 19.11 0.54
CA THR A 145 29.70 19.14 1.23
C THR A 145 30.41 20.43 0.82
N ALA A 146 30.33 21.44 1.69
CA ALA A 146 31.11 22.66 1.57
C ALA A 146 32.60 22.32 1.61
N ALA A 147 33.27 22.55 0.48
CA ALA A 147 34.72 22.49 0.36
C ALA A 147 35.36 23.56 1.27
N GLY A 148 36.37 23.14 2.04
CA GLY A 148 37.12 24.01 2.93
C GLY A 148 37.83 25.13 2.18
N TRP A 149 37.49 26.36 2.51
CA TRP A 149 38.28 27.55 2.22
C TRP A 149 39.03 27.95 3.50
N ARG A 150 40.37 27.92 3.48
CA ARG A 150 41.23 28.53 4.51
C ARG A 150 41.80 29.82 3.93
N ALA A 151 41.56 30.94 4.59
CA ALA A 151 42.21 32.21 4.29
C ALA A 151 43.69 32.19 4.74
N PRO A 152 44.61 32.85 4.01
CA PRO A 152 45.98 33.02 4.48
C PRO A 152 46.06 34.07 5.61
N ALA A 153 46.85 33.76 6.63
CA ALA A 153 47.22 34.67 7.70
C ALA A 153 48.36 35.60 7.24
N ASN A 154 48.16 36.91 7.40
CA ASN A 154 49.22 37.91 7.24
C ASN A 154 50.07 37.96 8.51
N SER A 155 51.39 37.79 8.36
CA SER A 155 52.44 38.46 9.15
C SER A 155 53.73 38.45 8.35
#